data_AF-A0A1N6S6E6-F1
#
_entry.id   AF-A0A1N6S6E6-F1
#
_cell.length_a   1.000
_cell.length_b   1.000
_cell.length_c   1.000
_cell.angle_alpha   90.00
_cell.angle_beta   90.00
_cell.angle_gamma   90.00
#
_symmetry.space_group_name_H-M   'P 1'
#
loop_
_entity.id
_entity.type
_entity.pdbx_description
1 polymer ?
#
loop_
_entity_poly.entity_id
_entity_poly.type
_entity_poly.pdbx_seq_one_letter_code
_entity_poly.pdbx_strand_id
1 'polypeptide(L)'
;MKAFAQDIPGSLSKGIGAADAAVDNVLNNVDSVANTESNVERLFASSKVGETAADTALALTGAGGLVRGGIKTASKNVGAVTDGRAAGRMQVGSVVPNRTPIPVDRLDPKVLKEIQPDSRGVYGYVPRPDSKYAKLDFTDVEKVESGRVIRLDYLEGSKELDNVIQVMRAEGRSSEDIARRVVIQRNSQKMESRSLMTQDGVVELEKRNLSSWFKDPVGPSPDQAFRHYQAQQIKNSNFMTDDQVWELVIKKSMQKDPVMNTLLGIESKY
;
A
#
# COMPACT_ATOMS: atom_id res chain seq x y z
N MET A 1 -69.20 1.47 26.67
CA MET A 1 -68.12 1.70 25.69
C MET A 1 -66.79 1.43 26.39
N LYS A 2 -66.26 0.21 26.27
CA LYS A 2 -64.95 -0.21 26.80
C LYS A 2 -64.15 -0.85 25.67
N ALA A 3 -62.88 -0.49 25.67
CA ALA A 3 -61.92 -0.59 24.58
C ALA A 3 -61.53 -2.03 24.21
N PHE A 4 -61.29 -2.21 22.91
CA PHE A 4 -60.51 -3.32 22.35
C PHE A 4 -59.02 -3.06 22.62
N ALA A 5 -58.41 -3.87 23.48
CA ALA A 5 -56.97 -4.05 23.52
C ALA A 5 -56.69 -5.47 23.01
N GLN A 6 -56.12 -5.58 21.81
CA GLN A 6 -55.60 -6.84 21.28
C GLN A 6 -54.19 -7.06 21.83
N ASP A 7 -53.97 -8.26 22.35
CA ASP A 7 -52.70 -8.79 22.81
C ASP A 7 -51.63 -8.74 21.71
N ILE A 8 -50.49 -8.12 22.02
CA ILE A 8 -49.27 -8.19 21.21
C ILE A 8 -48.52 -9.46 21.64
N PRO A 9 -48.13 -10.37 20.72
CA PRO A 9 -47.39 -11.58 21.07
C PRO A 9 -46.03 -11.26 21.71
N GLY A 10 -45.71 -11.93 22.82
CA GLY A 10 -44.49 -11.75 23.61
C GLY A 10 -43.15 -12.03 22.91
N SER A 11 -43.12 -12.28 21.59
CA SER A 11 -41.88 -12.36 20.81
C SER A 11 -41.44 -11.01 20.23
N LEU A 12 -42.34 -10.02 20.13
CA LEU A 12 -42.01 -8.67 19.64
C LEU A 12 -41.37 -7.78 20.72
N SER A 13 -41.66 -8.01 22.01
CA SER A 13 -41.04 -7.23 23.10
C SER A 13 -39.55 -7.57 23.31
N LYS A 14 -39.13 -8.80 22.99
CA LYS A 14 -37.72 -9.21 23.04
C LYS A 14 -36.88 -8.67 21.88
N GLY A 15 -37.49 -8.36 20.74
CA GLY A 15 -36.80 -7.76 19.58
C GLY A 15 -36.51 -6.26 19.76
N ILE A 16 -37.43 -5.53 20.41
CA ILE A 16 -37.27 -4.08 20.65
C ILE A 16 -36.20 -3.81 21.71
N GLY A 17 -36.14 -4.59 22.80
CA GLY A 17 -35.10 -4.44 23.82
C GLY A 17 -33.68 -4.77 23.33
N ALA A 18 -33.54 -5.66 22.33
CA ALA A 18 -32.25 -5.98 21.71
C ALA A 18 -31.80 -4.90 20.71
N ALA A 19 -32.74 -4.21 20.06
CA ALA A 19 -32.45 -3.09 19.18
C ALA A 19 -32.02 -1.83 19.96
N ASP A 20 -32.68 -1.52 21.09
CA ASP A 20 -32.27 -0.41 21.97
C ASP A 20 -30.89 -0.64 22.56
N ALA A 21 -30.59 -1.86 23.03
CA ALA A 21 -29.26 -2.18 23.55
C ALA A 21 -28.14 -2.11 22.48
N ALA A 22 -28.47 -2.37 21.21
CA ALA A 22 -27.51 -2.23 20.11
C ALA A 22 -27.29 -0.76 19.72
N VAL A 23 -28.33 0.07 19.76
CA VAL A 23 -28.24 1.52 19.51
C VAL A 23 -27.46 2.22 20.61
N ASP A 24 -27.69 1.88 21.88
CA ASP A 24 -26.92 2.43 23.00
C ASP A 24 -25.44 2.03 22.93
N ASN A 25 -25.13 0.83 22.44
CA ASN A 25 -23.73 0.39 22.29
C ASN A 25 -23.03 1.07 21.10
N VAL A 26 -23.77 1.44 20.05
CA VAL A 26 -23.24 2.25 18.93
C VAL A 26 -23.04 3.70 19.37
N LEU A 27 -23.98 4.30 20.11
CA LEU A 27 -23.86 5.68 20.60
C LEU A 27 -22.72 5.85 21.62
N ASN A 28 -22.55 4.90 22.54
CA ASN A 28 -21.41 4.91 23.47
C ASN A 28 -20.05 4.75 22.76
N ASN A 29 -20.00 4.04 21.63
CA ASN A 29 -18.79 3.94 20.82
C ASN A 29 -18.53 5.20 19.99
N VAL A 30 -19.56 5.91 19.55
CA VAL A 30 -19.41 7.20 18.84
C VAL A 30 -18.92 8.30 19.79
N ASP A 31 -19.42 8.35 21.04
CA ASP A 31 -18.93 9.29 22.07
C ASP A 31 -17.50 8.97 22.53
N SER A 32 -17.10 7.70 22.48
CA SER A 32 -15.70 7.27 22.70
C SER A 32 -14.77 7.74 21.57
N VAL A 33 -15.20 7.65 20.31
CA VAL A 33 -14.40 8.08 19.15
C VAL A 33 -14.29 9.60 19.10
N ALA A 34 -15.36 10.34 19.37
CA ALA A 34 -15.36 11.80 19.43
C ALA A 34 -14.46 12.36 20.56
N ASN A 35 -14.40 11.69 21.71
CA ASN A 35 -13.46 12.03 22.78
C ASN A 35 -12.00 11.69 22.43
N THR A 36 -11.77 10.71 21.55
CA THR A 36 -10.42 10.36 21.09
C THR A 36 -9.89 11.42 20.12
N GLU A 37 -10.73 11.95 19.22
CA GLU A 37 -10.36 13.05 18.32
C GLU A 37 -10.08 14.36 19.09
N SER A 38 -10.90 14.69 20.11
CA SER A 38 -10.68 15.86 20.99
C SER A 38 -9.35 15.79 21.78
N ASN A 39 -8.93 14.58 22.17
CA ASN A 39 -7.68 14.36 22.89
C ASN A 39 -6.45 14.40 21.96
N VAL A 40 -6.59 13.97 20.71
CA VAL A 40 -5.55 14.07 19.68
C VAL A 40 -5.28 15.54 19.32
N GLU A 41 -6.32 16.35 19.15
CA GLU A 41 -6.15 17.80 18.90
C GLU A 41 -5.51 18.53 20.09
N ARG A 42 -5.81 18.12 21.34
CA ARG A 42 -5.14 18.65 22.55
C ARG A 42 -3.67 18.24 22.66
N LEU A 43 -3.32 17.02 22.24
CA LEU A 43 -1.94 16.53 22.17
C LEU A 43 -1.10 17.32 21.14
N PHE A 44 -1.66 17.62 19.96
CA PHE A 44 -0.99 18.45 18.97
C PHE A 44 -0.82 19.91 19.41
N ALA A 45 -1.79 20.48 20.14
CA ALA A 45 -1.70 21.85 20.67
C ALA A 45 -0.67 22.01 21.80
N SER A 46 -0.33 20.93 22.52
CA SER A 46 0.63 20.98 23.65
C SER A 46 2.10 20.81 23.27
N SER A 47 2.41 20.44 22.01
CA SER A 47 3.77 20.09 21.57
C SER A 47 4.69 21.28 21.22
N LYS A 48 4.30 22.51 21.54
CA LYS A 48 5.13 23.72 21.35
C LYS A 48 6.18 23.93 22.45
N VAL A 49 6.96 22.91 22.84
CA VAL A 49 8.21 23.14 23.61
C VAL A 49 9.20 21.99 23.37
N GLY A 50 10.37 22.34 22.83
CA GLY A 50 11.71 21.82 23.17
C GLY A 50 11.97 20.32 23.39
N GLU A 51 12.78 19.77 22.48
CA GLU A 51 13.91 18.86 22.74
C GLU A 51 13.70 17.35 23.00
N THR A 52 14.47 16.60 22.20
CA THR A 52 14.94 15.22 22.31
C THR A 52 13.95 14.07 22.06
N ALA A 53 14.02 13.55 20.83
CA ALA A 53 13.42 12.30 20.40
C ALA A 53 14.26 11.10 20.87
N ALA A 54 13.92 10.56 22.03
CA ALA A 54 14.09 9.16 22.39
C ALA A 54 13.18 8.91 23.59
N ASP A 55 12.45 7.79 23.56
CA ASP A 55 11.53 7.34 24.61
C ASP A 55 10.21 8.10 24.71
N THR A 56 9.18 7.60 24.00
CA THR A 56 7.91 7.11 24.59
C THR A 56 6.90 6.86 23.45
N ALA A 57 6.70 5.60 23.06
CA ALA A 57 5.48 5.18 22.35
C ALA A 57 5.30 3.66 22.43
N LEU A 58 4.91 3.19 23.61
CA LEU A 58 4.23 1.90 23.80
C LEU A 58 2.82 2.21 24.30
N ALA A 59 1.85 2.35 23.39
CA ALA A 59 0.42 2.14 23.64
C ALA A 59 -0.36 2.28 22.32
N LEU A 60 -1.41 1.46 22.17
CA LEU A 60 -2.39 1.35 21.06
C LEU A 60 -2.09 0.33 19.95
N THR A 61 -2.07 -0.94 20.36
CA THR A 61 -2.48 -2.09 19.54
C THR A 61 -3.95 -2.42 19.79
N GLY A 62 -4.78 -2.31 18.75
CA GLY A 62 -6.19 -2.74 18.69
C GLY A 62 -6.98 -1.76 17.81
N ALA A 63 -7.33 -2.03 16.55
CA ALA A 63 -7.74 -3.29 15.94
C ALA A 63 -7.08 -3.52 14.56
N GLY A 64 -6.62 -4.76 14.33
CA GLY A 64 -6.26 -5.28 12.99
C GLY A 64 -4.81 -5.12 12.52
N GLY A 65 -3.96 -4.40 13.26
CA GLY A 65 -2.52 -4.33 12.95
C GLY A 65 -1.75 -5.44 13.64
N LEU A 66 -1.39 -6.50 12.91
CA LEU A 66 -0.35 -7.41 13.38
C LEU A 66 0.94 -6.60 13.48
N VAL A 67 1.47 -6.48 14.69
CA VAL A 67 2.74 -5.80 15.00
C VAL A 67 3.84 -6.46 14.18
N ARG A 68 4.29 -5.81 13.09
CA ARG A 68 5.51 -6.19 12.37
C ARG A 68 6.72 -5.76 13.18
N GLY A 69 7.01 -6.52 14.23
CA GLY A 69 8.33 -6.55 14.85
C GLY A 69 9.29 -7.25 13.90
N GLY A 70 10.11 -6.48 13.18
CA GLY A 70 11.01 -7.09 12.21
C GLY A 70 11.87 -6.16 11.34
N ILE A 71 12.25 -4.97 11.80
CA ILE A 71 13.42 -4.27 11.23
C ILE A 71 14.31 -3.81 12.39
N LYS A 72 15.19 -4.71 12.85
CA LYS A 72 16.37 -4.30 13.62
C LYS A 72 17.35 -3.68 12.64
N THR A 73 17.54 -2.38 12.78
CA THR A 73 18.79 -1.63 12.55
C THR A 73 19.96 -2.47 12.04
N ALA A 74 20.18 -2.47 10.72
CA ALA A 74 21.47 -2.79 10.11
C ALA A 74 22.05 -1.51 9.49
N SER A 75 22.32 -0.51 10.34
CA SER A 75 23.15 0.64 9.95
C SER A 75 23.76 1.25 11.20
N LYS A 76 24.82 0.59 11.69
CA LYS A 76 25.87 1.13 12.56
C LYS A 76 26.78 -0.04 12.96
N ASN A 77 27.80 -0.28 12.14
CA ASN A 77 29.09 -0.83 12.53
C ASN A 77 30.03 -0.75 11.32
N VAL A 78 30.44 0.47 10.96
CA VAL A 78 31.75 0.67 10.33
C VAL A 78 32.62 1.27 11.43
N GLY A 79 33.09 0.39 12.30
CA GLY A 79 34.11 0.72 13.29
C GLY A 79 35.43 0.95 12.59
N ALA A 80 36.02 2.11 12.87
CA ALA A 80 37.39 2.42 12.51
C ALA A 80 38.34 1.35 13.06
N VAL A 81 39.17 0.79 12.19
CA VAL A 81 40.47 0.22 12.56
C VAL A 81 41.52 0.95 11.74
N THR A 82 42.15 1.92 12.38
CA THR A 82 43.46 2.42 11.99
C THR A 82 44.48 1.37 12.38
N ASP A 83 45.24 0.85 11.42
CA ASP A 83 46.70 0.81 11.51
C ASP A 83 47.30 0.45 10.15
N GLY A 84 48.38 1.15 9.83
CA GLY A 84 48.84 1.35 8.47
C GLY A 84 49.74 0.25 7.89
N ARG A 85 50.14 0.58 6.65
CA ARG A 85 51.34 0.11 5.93
C ARG A 85 51.12 -1.08 4.99
N ALA A 86 50.71 -0.77 3.76
CA ALA A 86 51.50 -1.06 2.55
C ALA A 86 50.75 -0.55 1.31
N ALA A 87 51.44 0.27 0.52
CA ALA A 87 51.02 0.66 -0.82
C ALA A 87 50.98 -0.58 -1.72
N GLY A 88 49.78 -0.91 -2.21
CA GLY A 88 49.55 -1.98 -3.15
C GLY A 88 48.26 -1.71 -3.92
N ARG A 89 48.42 -1.22 -5.14
CA ARG A 89 47.38 -0.95 -6.13
C ARG A 89 46.56 -2.23 -6.35
N MET A 90 45.38 -2.38 -5.72
CA MET A 90 44.43 -3.46 -6.05
C MET A 90 43.36 -2.95 -7.01
N GLN A 91 43.28 -3.68 -8.12
CA GLN A 91 42.48 -3.42 -9.30
C GLN A 91 40.98 -3.46 -8.99
N VAL A 92 40.26 -2.65 -9.78
CA VAL A 92 38.84 -2.80 -10.12
C VAL A 92 38.51 -4.28 -10.35
N GLY A 93 37.63 -4.85 -9.53
CA GLY A 93 37.27 -6.26 -9.65
C GLY A 93 36.46 -6.84 -8.50
N SER A 94 35.34 -6.22 -8.14
CA SER A 94 34.25 -6.94 -7.48
C SER A 94 33.07 -7.04 -8.44
N VAL A 95 33.23 -7.89 -9.45
CA VAL A 95 32.07 -8.51 -10.10
C VAL A 95 31.59 -9.59 -9.13
N VAL A 96 30.31 -9.55 -8.75
CA VAL A 96 29.37 -10.68 -8.53
C VAL A 96 28.17 -10.17 -7.68
N PRO A 97 26.90 -10.55 -7.97
CA PRO A 97 26.48 -11.64 -8.84
C PRO A 97 25.66 -11.21 -10.05
N ASN A 98 25.90 -11.92 -11.14
CA ASN A 98 24.91 -12.30 -12.13
C ASN A 98 23.85 -13.16 -11.40
N ARG A 99 22.95 -12.52 -10.63
CA ARG A 99 21.81 -13.21 -10.02
C ARG A 99 20.97 -13.76 -11.15
N THR A 100 20.39 -14.94 -10.97
CA THR A 100 19.68 -15.63 -12.06
C THR A 100 18.57 -14.73 -12.61
N PRO A 101 18.70 -14.24 -13.86
CA PRO A 101 17.65 -13.44 -14.46
C PRO A 101 16.40 -14.31 -14.61
N ILE A 102 15.24 -13.67 -14.51
CA ILE A 102 13.98 -14.32 -14.91
C ILE A 102 14.12 -14.70 -16.40
N PRO A 103 13.92 -15.97 -16.77
CA PRO A 103 13.99 -16.40 -18.16
C PRO A 103 13.08 -15.57 -19.08
N VAL A 104 13.58 -15.18 -20.26
CA VAL A 104 12.87 -14.28 -21.20
C VAL A 104 11.51 -14.85 -21.63
N ASP A 105 11.41 -16.18 -21.77
CA ASP A 105 10.18 -16.91 -22.11
C ASP A 105 9.10 -16.84 -21.01
N ARG A 106 9.47 -16.44 -19.80
CA ARG A 106 8.54 -16.23 -18.68
C ARG A 106 8.09 -14.77 -18.53
N LEU A 107 8.60 -13.85 -19.36
CA LEU A 107 8.28 -12.43 -19.27
C LEU A 107 7.09 -12.05 -20.16
N ASP A 108 6.21 -11.18 -19.63
CA ASP A 108 5.11 -10.60 -20.40
C ASP A 108 5.69 -9.78 -21.58
N PRO A 109 5.15 -9.89 -22.81
CA PRO A 109 5.59 -9.08 -23.96
C PRO A 109 5.62 -7.56 -23.70
N LYS A 110 4.79 -7.04 -22.79
CA LYS A 110 4.81 -5.63 -22.37
C LYS A 110 6.05 -5.29 -21.55
N VAL A 111 6.56 -6.23 -20.75
CA VAL A 111 7.81 -6.05 -20.00
C VAL A 111 8.99 -5.98 -20.95
N LEU A 112 9.03 -6.84 -21.97
CA LEU A 112 10.09 -6.87 -22.98
C LEU A 112 10.22 -5.57 -23.79
N LYS A 113 9.16 -4.76 -23.85
CA LYS A 113 9.18 -3.42 -24.47
C LYS A 113 9.86 -2.36 -23.61
N GLU A 114 10.02 -2.60 -22.31
CA GLU A 114 10.50 -1.62 -21.33
C GLU A 114 11.91 -1.96 -20.81
N ILE A 115 12.36 -3.19 -21.00
CA ILE A 115 13.67 -3.67 -20.50
C ILE A 115 14.53 -4.24 -21.62
N GLN A 116 15.83 -4.35 -21.35
CA GLN A 116 16.79 -5.03 -22.19
C GLN A 116 17.75 -5.87 -21.34
N PRO A 117 18.20 -7.04 -21.83
CA PRO A 117 19.25 -7.80 -21.16
C PRO A 117 20.54 -6.99 -21.07
N ASP A 118 21.17 -6.98 -19.89
CA ASP A 118 22.47 -6.33 -19.66
C ASP A 118 23.18 -7.06 -18.52
N SER A 119 24.43 -7.48 -18.76
CA SER A 119 25.24 -8.22 -17.78
C SER A 119 25.65 -7.37 -16.57
N ARG A 120 25.49 -6.05 -16.64
CA ARG A 120 25.72 -5.13 -15.51
C ARG A 120 24.48 -4.96 -14.64
N GLY A 121 23.30 -5.31 -15.15
CA GLY A 121 22.07 -5.29 -14.36
C GLY A 121 22.14 -6.35 -13.26
N VAL A 122 21.79 -5.98 -12.03
CA VAL A 122 21.90 -6.88 -10.85
C VAL A 122 21.11 -8.19 -11.04
N TYR A 123 19.98 -8.13 -11.76
CA TYR A 123 19.14 -9.27 -12.15
C TYR A 123 19.12 -9.53 -13.67
N GLY A 124 20.20 -9.14 -14.36
CA GLY A 124 20.42 -9.39 -15.79
C GLY A 124 19.63 -8.51 -16.75
N TYR A 125 18.90 -7.52 -16.25
CA TYR A 125 18.13 -6.56 -17.05
C TYR A 125 18.36 -5.12 -16.58
N VAL A 126 18.28 -4.19 -17.53
CA VAL A 126 18.18 -2.74 -17.27
C VAL A 126 17.01 -2.14 -18.06
N PRO A 127 16.46 -0.99 -17.64
CA PRO A 127 15.44 -0.29 -18.41
C PRO A 127 15.97 0.15 -19.79
N ARG A 128 15.09 0.16 -20.77
CA ARG A 128 15.38 0.83 -22.04
C ARG A 128 15.38 2.35 -21.87
N PRO A 129 16.09 3.11 -22.73
CA PRO A 129 16.17 4.58 -22.60
C PRO A 129 14.82 5.31 -22.67
N ASP A 130 13.84 4.75 -23.38
CA ASP A 130 12.47 5.26 -23.51
C ASP A 130 11.53 4.75 -22.42
N SER A 131 12.01 3.88 -21.53
CA SER A 131 11.23 3.38 -20.41
C SER A 131 10.95 4.47 -19.38
N LYS A 132 9.80 4.39 -18.72
CA LYS A 132 9.51 5.22 -17.54
C LYS A 132 10.51 5.01 -16.39
N TYR A 133 11.31 3.94 -16.44
CA TYR A 133 12.35 3.62 -15.47
C TYR A 133 13.76 4.03 -15.87
N ALA A 134 13.95 4.67 -17.03
CA ALA A 134 15.27 5.03 -17.55
C ALA A 134 16.11 5.91 -16.61
N LYS A 135 15.48 6.59 -15.64
CA LYS A 135 16.16 7.42 -14.63
C LYS A 135 16.68 6.64 -13.42
N LEU A 136 16.32 5.37 -13.28
CA LEU A 136 16.73 4.53 -12.15
C LEU A 136 17.92 3.66 -12.54
N ASP A 137 18.88 3.52 -11.63
CA ASP A 137 20.07 2.70 -11.82
C ASP A 137 19.87 1.29 -11.25
N PHE A 138 19.78 0.30 -12.14
CA PHE A 138 19.64 -1.12 -11.80
C PHE A 138 20.97 -1.88 -11.87
N THR A 139 22.10 -1.18 -11.97
CA THR A 139 23.46 -1.73 -11.90
C THR A 139 24.07 -1.57 -10.51
N ASP A 140 23.51 -0.68 -9.68
CA ASP A 140 23.88 -0.47 -8.28
C ASP A 140 23.25 -1.54 -7.38
N VAL A 141 24.08 -2.44 -6.86
CA VAL A 141 23.66 -3.58 -6.03
C VAL A 141 22.91 -3.12 -4.78
N GLU A 142 23.41 -2.09 -4.08
CA GLU A 142 22.82 -1.66 -2.81
C GLU A 142 21.43 -1.04 -3.03
N LYS A 143 21.30 -0.20 -4.05
CA LYS A 143 20.00 0.41 -4.41
C LYS A 143 18.99 -0.64 -4.87
N VAL A 144 19.41 -1.59 -5.70
CA VAL A 144 18.53 -2.64 -6.20
C VAL A 144 18.04 -3.56 -5.09
N GLU A 145 18.91 -3.99 -4.19
CA GLU A 145 18.50 -4.88 -3.09
C GLU A 145 17.59 -4.17 -2.09
N SER A 146 17.88 -2.90 -1.76
CA SER A 146 16.97 -2.08 -0.96
C SER A 146 15.60 -1.93 -1.61
N GLY A 147 15.57 -1.61 -2.91
CA GLY A 147 14.34 -1.52 -3.70
C GLY A 147 13.57 -2.85 -3.76
N ARG A 148 14.28 -3.98 -3.85
CA ARG A 148 13.71 -5.34 -3.83
C ARG A 148 13.01 -5.62 -2.50
N VAL A 149 13.64 -5.32 -1.36
CA VAL A 149 13.04 -5.53 -0.04
C VAL A 149 11.75 -4.73 0.11
N ILE A 150 11.78 -3.44 -0.25
CA ILE A 150 10.59 -2.56 -0.24
C ILE A 150 9.50 -3.14 -1.16
N ARG A 151 9.90 -3.65 -2.34
CA ARG A 151 8.94 -4.22 -3.29
C ARG A 151 8.32 -5.52 -2.79
N LEU A 152 9.07 -6.38 -2.10
CA LEU A 152 8.55 -7.62 -1.51
C LEU A 152 7.52 -7.33 -0.42
N ASP A 153 7.81 -6.38 0.48
CA ASP A 153 6.85 -5.96 1.52
C ASP A 153 5.55 -5.42 0.91
N TYR A 154 5.67 -4.60 -0.14
CA TYR A 154 4.53 -4.10 -0.90
C TYR A 154 3.69 -5.22 -1.57
N LEU A 155 4.35 -6.25 -2.10
CA LEU A 155 3.67 -7.39 -2.71
C LEU A 155 2.97 -8.24 -1.65
N GLU A 156 3.55 -8.38 -0.45
CA GLU A 156 2.93 -9.11 0.66
C GLU A 156 1.65 -8.41 1.15
N GLY A 157 1.71 -7.10 1.40
CA GLY A 157 0.50 -6.33 1.74
C GLY A 157 -0.57 -6.34 0.65
N SER A 158 -0.18 -6.65 -0.59
CA SER A 158 -1.14 -6.87 -1.68
C SER A 158 -1.78 -8.25 -1.64
N LYS A 159 -1.08 -9.30 -1.24
CA LYS A 159 -1.67 -10.64 -1.04
C LYS A 159 -2.66 -10.64 0.11
N GLU A 160 -2.32 -9.95 1.20
CA GLU A 160 -3.23 -9.78 2.34
C GLU A 160 -4.54 -9.10 1.90
N LEU A 161 -4.44 -8.06 1.07
CA LEU A 161 -5.62 -7.40 0.53
C LEU A 161 -6.42 -8.28 -0.43
N ASP A 162 -5.76 -9.16 -1.18
CA ASP A 162 -6.44 -10.16 -2.01
C ASP A 162 -7.26 -11.13 -1.15
N ASN A 163 -6.71 -11.60 -0.03
CA ASN A 163 -7.44 -12.42 0.94
C ASN A 163 -8.67 -11.69 1.50
N VAL A 164 -8.53 -10.40 1.83
CA VAL A 164 -9.67 -9.56 2.28
C VAL A 164 -10.75 -9.48 1.20
N ILE A 165 -10.38 -9.32 -0.08
CA ILE A 165 -11.33 -9.33 -1.19
C ILE A 165 -12.07 -10.68 -1.25
N GLN A 166 -11.37 -11.81 -1.13
CA GLN A 166 -11.99 -13.13 -1.16
C GLN A 166 -12.98 -13.35 0.00
N VAL A 167 -12.62 -12.90 1.21
CA VAL A 167 -13.51 -12.96 2.38
C VAL A 167 -14.76 -12.12 2.15
N MET A 168 -14.61 -10.86 1.69
CA MET A 168 -15.76 -10.00 1.42
C MET A 168 -16.67 -10.57 0.33
N ARG A 169 -16.11 -11.22 -0.71
CA ARG A 169 -16.91 -11.93 -1.71
C ARG A 169 -17.68 -13.11 -1.10
N ALA A 170 -17.04 -13.90 -0.24
CA ALA A 170 -17.68 -15.03 0.44
C ALA A 170 -18.81 -14.58 1.39
N GLU A 171 -18.70 -13.39 1.98
CA GLU A 171 -19.74 -12.74 2.77
C GLU A 171 -20.89 -12.16 1.93
N GLY A 172 -20.81 -12.20 0.60
CA GLY A 172 -21.81 -11.62 -0.30
C GLY A 172 -21.80 -10.08 -0.33
N ARG A 173 -20.67 -9.45 -0.02
CA ARG A 173 -20.51 -7.99 -0.14
C ARG A 173 -20.62 -7.56 -1.60
N SER A 174 -21.16 -6.35 -1.81
CA SER A 174 -21.27 -5.76 -3.15
C SER A 174 -19.88 -5.45 -3.73
N SER A 175 -19.78 -5.41 -5.07
CA SER A 175 -18.56 -4.99 -5.75
C SER A 175 -18.15 -3.57 -5.37
N GLU A 176 -19.13 -2.70 -5.08
CA GLU A 176 -18.88 -1.34 -4.58
C GLU A 176 -18.19 -1.35 -3.21
N ASP A 177 -18.72 -2.09 -2.23
CA ASP A 177 -18.14 -2.16 -0.88
C ASP A 177 -16.70 -2.68 -0.93
N ILE A 178 -16.47 -3.72 -1.74
CA ILE A 178 -15.14 -4.30 -1.96
C ILE A 178 -14.22 -3.27 -2.61
N ALA A 179 -14.66 -2.60 -3.68
CA ALA A 179 -13.86 -1.58 -4.38
C ALA A 179 -13.48 -0.42 -3.46
N ARG A 180 -14.44 0.09 -2.67
CA ARG A 180 -14.21 1.15 -1.68
C ARG A 180 -13.16 0.73 -0.66
N ARG A 181 -13.30 -0.46 -0.08
CA ARG A 181 -12.33 -1.02 0.88
C ARG A 181 -10.94 -1.14 0.27
N VAL A 182 -10.84 -1.68 -0.94
CA VAL A 182 -9.56 -1.87 -1.65
C VAL A 182 -8.87 -0.55 -1.92
N VAL A 183 -9.58 0.45 -2.46
CA VAL A 183 -8.99 1.77 -2.79
C VAL A 183 -8.48 2.46 -1.52
N ILE A 184 -9.26 2.44 -0.43
CA ILE A 184 -8.87 3.05 0.84
C ILE A 184 -7.65 2.33 1.42
N GLN A 185 -7.65 1.00 1.49
CA GLN A 185 -6.53 0.24 2.03
C GLN A 185 -5.25 0.46 1.23
N ARG A 186 -5.36 0.53 -0.11
CA ARG A 186 -4.22 0.81 -0.99
C ARG A 186 -3.65 2.21 -0.77
N ASN A 187 -4.49 3.21 -0.52
CA ASN A 187 -4.01 4.56 -0.21
C ASN A 187 -3.35 4.63 1.18
N SER A 188 -3.89 3.92 2.17
CA SER A 188 -3.25 3.77 3.50
C SER A 188 -1.88 3.09 3.41
N GLN A 189 -1.74 1.99 2.66
CA GLN A 189 -0.45 1.32 2.43
C GLN A 189 0.59 2.25 1.79
N LYS A 190 0.17 3.15 0.88
CA LYS A 190 1.09 4.15 0.30
C LYS A 190 1.57 5.13 1.36
N MET A 191 0.70 5.55 2.29
CA MET A 191 1.07 6.47 3.36
C MET A 191 2.05 5.83 4.34
N GLU A 192 1.80 4.57 4.72
CA GLU A 192 2.72 3.78 5.55
C GLU A 192 4.08 3.62 4.86
N SER A 193 4.10 3.29 3.57
CA SER A 193 5.36 3.19 2.83
C SER A 193 6.11 4.53 2.76
N ARG A 194 5.40 5.66 2.69
CA ARG A 194 6.00 7.00 2.62
C ARG A 194 6.56 7.48 3.94
N SER A 195 6.03 7.02 5.09
CA SER A 195 6.59 7.38 6.39
C SER A 195 8.01 6.85 6.60
N LEU A 196 8.43 5.88 5.78
CA LEU A 196 9.77 5.31 5.75
C LEU A 196 10.70 5.99 4.73
N MET A 197 10.21 6.96 3.96
CA MET A 197 10.98 7.67 2.93
C MET A 197 11.56 9.00 3.44
N THR A 198 12.52 9.56 2.70
CA THR A 198 12.98 10.93 2.93
C THR A 198 11.91 11.94 2.50
N GLN A 199 11.87 13.10 3.16
CA GLN A 199 10.90 14.15 2.87
C GLN A 199 10.93 14.59 1.40
N ASP A 200 12.13 14.76 0.82
CA ASP A 200 12.29 15.13 -0.60
C ASP A 200 11.70 14.07 -1.53
N GLY A 201 11.89 12.79 -1.21
CA GLY A 201 11.30 11.68 -1.97
C GLY A 201 9.78 11.65 -1.90
N VAL A 202 9.19 12.01 -0.75
CA VAL A 202 7.74 12.12 -0.60
C VAL A 202 7.19 13.29 -1.42
N VAL A 203 7.81 14.46 -1.35
CA VAL A 203 7.38 15.67 -2.09
C VAL A 203 7.39 15.44 -3.60
N GLU A 204 8.41 14.75 -4.14
CA GLU A 204 8.47 14.45 -5.57
C GLU A 204 7.33 13.50 -6.00
N LEU A 205 7.02 12.49 -5.18
CA LEU A 205 5.90 11.58 -5.42
C LEU A 205 4.55 12.29 -5.38
N GLU A 206 4.35 13.17 -4.40
CA GLU A 206 3.12 13.95 -4.27
C GLU A 206 2.94 14.90 -5.45
N LYS A 207 4.00 15.60 -5.87
CA LYS A 207 3.98 16.47 -7.05
C LYS A 207 3.57 15.71 -8.32
N ARG A 208 4.06 14.48 -8.51
CA ARG A 208 3.65 13.60 -9.62
C ARG A 208 2.19 13.15 -9.50
N ASN A 209 1.72 12.86 -8.30
CA ASN A 209 0.34 12.44 -8.10
C ASN A 209 -0.65 13.61 -8.31
N LEU A 210 -0.28 14.82 -7.89
CA LEU A 210 -1.02 16.06 -8.15
C LEU A 210 -1.08 16.41 -9.65
N SER A 211 -0.10 15.99 -10.46
CA SER A 211 -0.18 16.15 -11.92
C SER A 211 -1.04 15.07 -12.60
N SER A 212 -1.35 13.96 -11.91
CA SER A 212 -2.17 12.87 -12.43
C SER A 212 -3.66 13.25 -12.55
N TRP A 213 -4.47 12.34 -13.10
CA TRP A 213 -5.90 12.61 -13.36
C TRP A 213 -6.75 12.81 -12.10
N PHE A 214 -6.30 12.30 -10.95
CA PHE A 214 -7.05 12.32 -9.69
C PHE A 214 -6.71 13.49 -8.75
N LYS A 215 -5.62 14.22 -9.03
CA LYS A 215 -5.26 15.48 -8.34
C LYS A 215 -5.17 15.36 -6.79
N ASP A 216 -4.70 14.23 -6.29
CA ASP A 216 -4.55 13.96 -4.85
C ASP A 216 -3.09 13.58 -4.55
N PRO A 217 -2.51 13.94 -3.39
CA PRO A 217 -1.12 13.58 -3.06
C PRO A 217 -0.88 12.07 -2.93
N VAL A 218 -1.90 11.28 -2.59
CA VAL A 218 -1.79 9.83 -2.29
C VAL A 218 -2.36 8.97 -3.42
N GLY A 219 -3.57 9.29 -3.87
CA GLY A 219 -4.29 8.48 -4.85
C GLY A 219 -5.76 8.89 -4.98
N PRO A 220 -6.48 8.35 -5.97
CA PRO A 220 -7.89 8.66 -6.13
C PRO A 220 -8.71 8.16 -4.93
N SER A 221 -9.80 8.86 -4.62
CA SER A 221 -10.90 8.31 -3.83
C SER A 221 -11.62 7.20 -4.63
N PRO A 222 -12.41 6.34 -3.95
CA PRO A 222 -13.21 5.33 -4.64
C PRO A 222 -14.12 5.91 -5.74
N ASP A 223 -14.79 7.03 -5.46
CA ASP A 223 -15.70 7.66 -6.42
C ASP A 223 -14.96 8.32 -7.59
N GLN A 224 -13.74 8.83 -7.35
CA GLN A 224 -12.89 9.32 -8.43
C GLN A 224 -12.44 8.17 -9.33
N ALA A 225 -12.04 7.02 -8.75
CA ALA A 225 -11.67 5.83 -9.49
C ALA A 225 -12.83 5.29 -10.34
N PHE A 226 -14.03 5.19 -9.76
CA PHE A 226 -15.23 4.78 -10.47
C PHE A 226 -15.51 5.68 -11.67
N ARG A 227 -15.64 6.99 -11.44
CA ARG A 227 -15.94 7.98 -12.50
C ARG A 227 -14.89 7.97 -13.61
N HIS A 228 -13.63 7.85 -13.24
CA HIS A 228 -12.54 7.80 -14.22
C HIS A 228 -12.61 6.54 -15.10
N TYR A 229 -12.79 5.36 -14.52
CA TYR A 229 -12.86 4.13 -15.30
C TYR A 229 -14.15 4.04 -16.10
N GLN A 230 -15.29 4.45 -15.55
CA GLN A 230 -16.55 4.55 -16.28
C GLN A 230 -16.40 5.45 -17.52
N ALA A 231 -15.85 6.65 -17.34
CA ALA A 231 -15.62 7.59 -18.44
C ALA A 231 -14.65 7.02 -19.50
N GLN A 232 -13.62 6.26 -19.10
CA GLN A 232 -12.73 5.58 -20.05
C GLN A 232 -13.44 4.48 -20.84
N GLN A 233 -14.28 3.66 -20.20
CA GLN A 233 -15.01 2.60 -20.91
C GLN A 233 -16.01 3.18 -21.90
N ILE A 234 -16.74 4.25 -21.52
CA ILE A 234 -17.65 4.98 -22.41
C ILE A 234 -16.91 5.53 -23.64
N LYS A 235 -15.73 6.14 -23.44
CA LYS A 235 -14.90 6.65 -24.54
C LYS A 235 -14.45 5.55 -25.50
N ASN A 236 -14.30 4.33 -25.02
CA ASN A 236 -13.94 3.16 -25.81
C ASN A 236 -15.16 2.42 -26.37
N SER A 237 -16.35 3.01 -26.30
CA SER A 237 -17.63 2.42 -26.70
C SER A 237 -17.92 1.07 -26.01
N ASN A 238 -17.39 0.88 -24.80
CA ASN A 238 -17.62 -0.29 -23.97
C ASN A 238 -18.58 0.08 -22.84
N PHE A 239 -19.83 -0.37 -22.94
CA PHE A 239 -20.86 -0.08 -21.95
C PHE A 239 -20.85 -1.16 -20.88
N MET A 240 -20.49 -0.77 -19.66
CA MET A 240 -20.45 -1.63 -18.48
C MET A 240 -21.57 -1.22 -17.52
N THR A 241 -22.11 -2.19 -16.77
CA THR A 241 -22.93 -1.89 -15.59
C THR A 241 -22.08 -1.30 -14.49
N ASP A 242 -22.71 -0.64 -13.51
CA ASP A 242 -21.98 -0.08 -12.36
C ASP A 242 -21.20 -1.15 -11.60
N ASP A 243 -21.78 -2.34 -11.40
CA ASP A 243 -21.08 -3.49 -10.80
C ASP A 243 -19.82 -3.89 -11.59
N GLN A 244 -19.88 -3.89 -12.92
CA GLN A 244 -18.73 -4.19 -13.77
C GLN A 244 -17.65 -3.09 -13.69
N VAL A 245 -18.05 -1.83 -13.52
CA VAL A 245 -17.10 -0.73 -13.29
C VAL A 245 -16.45 -0.87 -11.92
N TRP A 246 -17.19 -1.22 -10.87
CA TRP A 246 -16.61 -1.49 -9.55
C TRP A 246 -15.64 -2.68 -9.57
N GLU A 247 -15.97 -3.75 -10.29
CA GLU A 247 -15.05 -4.86 -10.53
C GLU A 247 -13.78 -4.43 -11.27
N LEU A 248 -13.92 -3.53 -12.24
CA LEU A 248 -12.78 -2.91 -12.91
C LEU A 248 -11.93 -2.07 -11.95
N VAL A 249 -12.54 -1.32 -11.02
CA VAL A 249 -11.83 -0.58 -9.97
C VAL A 249 -11.03 -1.53 -9.08
N ILE A 250 -11.61 -2.65 -8.63
CA ILE A 250 -10.91 -3.67 -7.83
C ILE A 250 -9.71 -4.19 -8.61
N LYS A 251 -9.94 -4.67 -9.84
CA LYS A 251 -8.89 -5.21 -10.72
C LYS A 251 -7.76 -4.22 -10.94
N LYS A 252 -8.08 -2.96 -11.23
CA LYS A 252 -7.09 -1.91 -11.50
C LYS A 252 -6.31 -1.49 -10.25
N SER A 253 -6.96 -1.48 -9.10
CA SER A 253 -6.32 -1.15 -7.82
C SER A 253 -5.36 -2.26 -7.36
N MET A 254 -5.65 -3.50 -7.75
CA MET A 254 -4.81 -4.67 -7.46
C MET A 254 -3.71 -4.90 -8.50
N GLN A 255 -3.77 -4.29 -9.69
CA GLN A 255 -2.76 -4.43 -10.73
C GLN A 255 -1.37 -3.98 -10.23
N LYS A 256 -0.35 -4.83 -10.40
CA LYS A 256 1.04 -4.48 -10.08
C LYS A 256 1.84 -4.19 -11.33
N ASP A 257 3.08 -3.78 -11.10
CA ASP A 257 4.01 -3.41 -12.15
C ASP A 257 4.99 -4.55 -12.43
N PRO A 258 4.77 -5.34 -13.48
CA PRO A 258 5.61 -6.49 -13.78
C PRO A 258 7.01 -6.09 -14.26
N VAL A 259 7.18 -4.87 -14.79
CA VAL A 259 8.49 -4.36 -15.23
C VAL A 259 9.39 -4.17 -14.01
N MET A 260 8.89 -3.45 -12.99
CA MET A 260 9.64 -3.26 -11.74
C MET A 260 9.92 -4.60 -11.04
N ASN A 261 8.95 -5.52 -11.02
CA ASN A 261 9.18 -6.86 -10.46
C ASN A 261 10.36 -7.56 -11.17
N THR A 262 10.41 -7.49 -12.51
CA THR A 262 11.46 -8.11 -13.31
C THR A 262 12.83 -7.47 -13.07
N LEU A 263 12.91 -6.14 -13.07
CA LEU A 263 14.15 -5.40 -12.82
C LEU A 263 14.73 -5.66 -11.42
N LEU A 264 13.87 -6.05 -10.47
CA LEU A 264 14.25 -6.44 -9.11
C LEU A 264 14.35 -7.96 -8.91
N GLY A 265 14.24 -8.76 -9.98
CA GLY A 265 14.36 -10.22 -9.95
C GLY A 265 13.26 -10.96 -9.20
N ILE A 266 12.05 -10.39 -9.14
CA ILE A 266 10.91 -10.96 -8.42
C ILE A 266 10.00 -11.67 -9.42
N GLU A 267 9.99 -13.02 -9.40
CA GLU A 267 8.98 -13.84 -10.07
C GLU A 267 7.67 -13.81 -9.26
N SER A 268 6.92 -12.73 -9.37
CA SER A 268 5.58 -12.61 -8.78
C SER A 268 4.53 -12.58 -9.87
N LYS A 269 3.53 -13.47 -9.75
CA LYS A 269 2.28 -13.41 -10.54
C LYS A 269 1.34 -12.29 -10.07
N TYR A 270 1.64 -11.69 -8.92
CA TYR A 270 1.00 -10.48 -8.41
C TYR A 270 1.69 -9.24 -9.00
#